data_AF-A0A6A9SIW9-F1
#
_entry.id   AF-A0A6A9SIW9-F1
#
_cell.length_a   1.000
_cell.length_b   1.000
_cell.length_c   1.000
_cell.angle_alpha   90.00
_cell.angle_beta   90.00
_cell.angle_gamma   90.00
#
_symmetry.space_group_name_H-M   'P 1'
#
loop_
_entity.id
_entity.type
_entity.pdbx_description
1 polymer ?
#
loop_
_entity_poly.entity_id
_entity_poly.type
_entity_poly.pdbx_seq_one_letter_code
_entity_poly.pdbx_strand_id
1 'polypeptide(L)' 'MADDEYPREPPEDVPPEHHDRARELQLELLVLEARLESANFEDKEAFRRAIRTRREELDGLRTGSG' A
#
# COMPACT_ATOMS: atom_id res chain seq x y z
N MET A 1 12.94 0.27 -22.28
CA MET A 1 11.83 0.89 -21.53
C MET A 1 11.73 0.07 -20.28
N ALA A 2 11.90 0.67 -19.10
CA ALA A 2 11.85 -0.10 -17.86
C ALA A 2 10.44 -0.69 -17.73
N ASP A 3 10.37 -2.01 -17.64
CA ASP A 3 9.22 -2.74 -17.11
C ASP A 3 8.96 -2.18 -15.71
N ASP A 4 8.08 -1.19 -15.57
CA ASP A 4 7.70 -0.63 -14.27
C ASP A 4 6.76 -1.63 -13.57
N GLU A 5 7.44 -2.62 -13.02
CA GLU A 5 7.12 -3.50 -11.90
C GLU A 5 5.83 -3.13 -11.18
N TYR A 6 4.75 -3.79 -11.60
CA TYR A 6 3.80 -4.30 -10.63
C TYR A 6 4.63 -5.05 -9.57
N PRO A 7 4.63 -4.67 -8.28
CA PRO A 7 5.19 -5.53 -7.26
C PRO A 7 4.28 -6.75 -7.21
N ARG A 8 4.58 -7.77 -8.03
CA ARG A 8 3.85 -9.04 -8.06
C ARG A 8 4.16 -9.86 -6.82
N GLU A 9 5.27 -9.54 -6.16
CA GLU A 9 5.73 -10.23 -4.99
C GLU A 9 5.23 -9.48 -3.74
N PRO A 10 4.53 -10.18 -2.83
CA PRO A 10 4.21 -9.63 -1.53
C PRO A 10 5.52 -9.22 -0.84
N PRO A 11 5.49 -8.24 0.09
CA PRO A 11 6.71 -7.88 0.81
C PRO A 11 7.27 -9.14 1.49
N GLU A 12 8.57 -9.40 1.32
CA GLU A 12 9.25 -10.59 1.88
C GLU A 12 9.05 -10.70 3.42
N ASP A 13 8.77 -9.56 4.07
CA ASP A 13 8.52 -9.43 5.50
C ASP A 13 7.09 -9.76 5.94
N VAL A 14 6.21 -10.17 5.02
CA VAL A 14 4.81 -10.54 5.33
C VAL A 14 4.69 -12.07 5.35
N PRO A 15 4.04 -12.66 6.37
CA PRO A 15 3.76 -14.10 6.39
C PRO A 15 2.96 -14.57 5.18
N PRO A 16 3.16 -15.81 4.71
CA PRO A 16 2.43 -16.35 3.57
C PRO A 16 0.91 -16.34 3.78
N GLU A 17 0.44 -16.43 5.03
CA GLU A 17 -0.97 -16.33 5.44
C GLU A 17 -1.59 -14.95 5.14
N HIS A 18 -0.75 -13.93 5.00
CA HIS A 18 -1.14 -12.54 4.77
C HIS A 18 -0.73 -12.02 3.39
N HIS A 19 -0.11 -12.84 2.53
CA HIS A 19 0.36 -12.44 1.21
C HIS A 19 -0.74 -11.84 0.34
N ASP A 20 -1.92 -12.47 0.28
CA ASP A 20 -3.03 -11.97 -0.55
C ASP A 20 -3.50 -10.59 -0.09
N ARG A 21 -3.65 -10.41 1.24
CA ARG A 21 -4.06 -9.13 1.81
C ARG A 21 -2.98 -8.05 1.66
N ALA A 22 -1.71 -8.41 1.86
CA ALA A 22 -0.60 -7.48 1.66
C ALA A 22 -0.48 -7.02 0.21
N ARG A 23 -0.70 -7.93 -0.75
CA ARG A 23 -0.74 -7.59 -2.18
C ARG A 23 -1.90 -6.64 -2.49
N GLU A 24 -3.08 -6.89 -1.95
CA GLU A 24 -4.23 -5.99 -2.10
C GLU A 24 -3.92 -4.59 -1.54
N LEU A 25 -3.36 -4.51 -0.33
CA LEU A 25 -2.97 -3.25 0.29
C LEU A 25 -1.90 -2.50 -0.50
N GLN A 26 -0.93 -3.19 -1.09
CA GLN A 26 0.05 -2.57 -1.99
C GLN A 26 -0.61 -1.94 -3.22
N LEU A 27 -1.62 -2.60 -3.80
CA LEU A 27 -2.37 -2.05 -4.93
C LEU A 27 -3.23 -0.86 -4.52
N GLU A 28 -3.91 -0.93 -3.38
CA GLU A 28 -4.64 0.19 -2.83
C GLU A 28 -3.72 1.40 -2.60
N LEU A 29 -2.54 1.18 -2.03
CA LEU A 29 -1.54 2.22 -1.79
C LEU A 29 -1.09 2.87 -3.10
N LEU A 30 -0.76 2.08 -4.12
CA LEU A 30 -0.34 2.59 -5.43
C LEU A 30 -1.42 3.47 -6.08
N VAL A 31 -2.68 3.02 -6.04
CA VAL A 31 -3.81 3.81 -6.56
C VAL A 31 -4.02 5.09 -5.74
N LEU A 32 -3.93 5.02 -4.41
CA LEU A 32 -4.10 6.18 -3.54
C LEU A 32 -2.98 7.20 -3.71
N GLU A 33 -1.74 6.75 -3.91
CA GLU A 33 -0.57 7.60 -4.16
C GLU A 33 -0.70 8.33 -5.51
N ALA A 34 -1.09 7.62 -6.57
CA ALA A 34 -1.38 8.23 -7.87
C ALA A 34 -2.53 9.27 -7.80
N ARG A 35 -3.58 8.95 -7.02
CA ARG A 35 -4.69 9.89 -6.77
C ARG A 35 -4.24 11.09 -5.95
N LEU A 36 -3.39 10.91 -4.94
CA LEU A 36 -2.85 11.99 -4.12
C LEU A 36 -2.04 12.98 -4.98
N GLU A 37 -1.22 12.46 -5.89
CA GLU A 37 -0.43 13.27 -6.81
C GLU A 37 -1.32 14.17 -7.68
N SER A 38 -2.44 13.62 -8.16
CA SER A 38 -3.41 14.30 -9.02
C SER A 38 -4.48 15.11 -8.26
N ALA A 39 -4.58 14.99 -6.93
CA ALA A 39 -5.62 15.60 -6.13
C ALA A 39 -5.43 17.11 -5.92
N ASN A 40 -6.53 17.82 -5.65
CA ASN A 40 -6.49 19.24 -5.22
C ASN A 40 -6.05 19.36 -3.75
N PHE A 41 -5.79 20.58 -3.27
CA PHE A 41 -5.28 20.81 -1.91
C PHE A 41 -6.22 20.28 -0.81
N GLU A 42 -7.54 20.41 -1.00
CA GLU A 42 -8.56 19.99 -0.03
C GLU A 42 -8.62 18.46 0.09
N ASP A 43 -8.55 17.76 -1.04
CA ASP A 43 -8.60 16.29 -1.08
C ASP A 43 -7.26 15.63 -0.70
N LYS A 44 -6.13 16.36 -0.81
CA LYS A 44 -4.80 15.82 -0.47
C LYS A 44 -4.72 15.34 0.98
N GLU A 45 -5.37 16.02 1.93
CA GLU A 45 -5.37 15.59 3.32
C GLU A 45 -6.13 14.26 3.51
N ALA A 46 -7.26 14.10 2.83
CA ALA A 46 -8.04 12.86 2.86
C ALA A 46 -7.23 11.68 2.28
N PHE A 47 -6.57 11.87 1.14
CA PHE A 47 -5.72 10.84 0.55
C PHE A 47 -4.49 10.52 1.41
N ARG A 48 -3.84 11.53 2.00
CA ARG A 48 -2.72 11.30 2.96
C ARG A 48 -3.16 10.45 4.14
N ARG A 49 -4.34 10.73 4.70
CA ARG A 49 -4.90 9.94 5.81
C ARG A 49 -5.19 8.51 5.38
N ALA A 50 -5.79 8.31 4.21
CA ALA A 50 -6.07 6.99 3.67
C ALA A 50 -4.78 6.17 3.44
N ILE A 51 -3.76 6.77 2.80
CA ILE A 51 -2.45 6.15 2.59
C ILE A 51 -1.82 5.74 3.92
N ARG A 52 -1.85 6.65 4.92
CA ARG A 52 -1.32 6.35 6.25
C ARG A 52 -2.00 5.13 6.86
N THR A 53 -3.33 5.07 6.86
CA THR A 53 -4.07 3.92 7.40
C THR A 53 -3.72 2.61 6.69
N ARG A 54 -3.57 2.63 5.35
CA ARG A 54 -3.21 1.43 4.57
C ARG A 54 -1.77 0.98 4.83
N ARG A 55 -0.85 1.92 5.04
CA ARG A 55 0.52 1.61 5.46
C ARG A 55 0.56 1.01 6.86
N GLU A 56 -0.20 1.56 7.82
CA GLU A 56 -0.32 1.02 9.18
C GLU A 56 -0.91 -0.41 9.17
N GLU A 57 -1.90 -0.68 8.31
CA GLU A 57 -2.45 -2.02 8.14
C GLU A 57 -1.42 -3.00 7.55
N LEU A 58 -0.71 -2.58 6.49
CA LEU A 58 0.34 -3.39 5.88
C LEU A 58 1.48 -3.68 6.86
N ASP A 59 1.85 -2.71 7.69
CA ASP A 59 2.87 -2.85 8.73
C ASP A 59 2.43 -3.78 9.87
N GLY A 60 1.14 -3.76 10.21
CA GLY A 60 0.52 -4.73 11.12
C GLY A 60 0.62 -6.17 10.61
N LEU A 61 0.46 -6.37 9.30
CA LEU A 61 0.62 -7.70 8.68
C LEU A 61 2.08 -8.19 8.71
N ARG A 62 3.07 -7.27 8.66
CA ARG A 62 4.50 -7.61 8.81
C ARG A 62 4.84 -7.99 10.24
N THR A 63 4.32 -7.24 11.21
CA THR A 63 4.67 -7.39 12.64
C THR A 63 3.89 -8.51 13.32
N GLY A 64 2.87 -9.09 12.67
CA GLY A 64 2.12 -10.26 13.15
C GLY A 64 2.93 -11.56 13.26
N SER A 65 4.22 -11.54 12.92
CA SER A 65 5.19 -12.61 13.24
C SER A 65 6.01 -12.25 14.47
N GLY A 66 5.42 -12.45 15.64
CA GLY A 66 6.11 -12.42 16.93
C GLY A 66 5.64 -13.55 17.81
#